data_AF-A0A016TYL0-F1
#
_entry.id   AF-A0A016TYL0-F1
#
_cell.length_a   1.000
_cell.length_b   1.000
_cell.length_c   1.000
_cell.angle_alpha   90.00
_cell.angle_beta   90.00
_cell.angle_gamma   90.00
#
_symmetry.space_group_name_H-M   'P 1'
#
loop_
_entity.id
_entity.type
_entity.pdbx_description
1 polymer ?
#
loop_
_entity_poly.entity_id
_entity_poly.type
_entity_poly.pdbx_seq_one_letter_code
_entity_poly.pdbx_strand_id
1 'polypeptide(L)'
;MLRYVAGSEDRDFVDRLHSYFTCNILIGLAVLVSFKQFGGKPIECLVPDMFSSSWEQYAENYCWAQDTYYVPMGETVAGLADSERRQRRISYYQWVPFFLLLEAACFRLPSLLWQYLAGHSGIKIHEVVKLSSDPNNIKPEIKRANIKSLTIHLQGALRFHRRLQKKQIRPHRVLWMFNLPYSAFFVTSMYLCTKFFYLANVCLQLLLMNKFLETDKYAWYGFGAMIDLLNGTTWQQSGVFPRVSLCDFDVRVMGNVQEHTVQCVLVINIFNEKIFIFLWFWYLMLMVFTLGSFLYWLFVAIVPYPNRRFIKRHLEISEMPFDPIESDKDVRRFIDCYLKSDGVFVIRMLTLQSGVIFGTDLVLALWKSFFGIEEQLKRSNSMPDVQKEPTEDEPHFWPPPPDSFRDNERIRMRKALGQNIDNSEITQDLLQKLIAPYPDRPAPRYVAAVSVPLVENEANEARIRSMEGTPVKAKTVAAVPASNLVNRRGN
;
A
#
# COMPACT_ATOMS: atom_id res chain seq x y z
N MET A 1 12.20 -5.54 -12.01
CA MET A 1 11.28 -5.66 -10.85
C MET A 1 11.60 -4.71 -9.70
N LEU A 2 12.87 -4.41 -9.36
CA LEU A 2 13.22 -3.49 -8.25
C LEU A 2 12.62 -2.07 -8.35
N ARG A 3 12.46 -1.52 -9.56
CA ARG A 3 11.78 -0.21 -9.77
C ARG A 3 10.30 -0.18 -9.39
N TYR A 4 9.61 -1.32 -9.32
CA TYR A 4 8.21 -1.41 -8.88
C TYR A 4 8.07 -1.45 -7.35
N VAL A 5 9.13 -1.82 -6.63
CA VAL A 5 9.11 -1.99 -5.17
C VAL A 5 9.36 -0.66 -4.44
N ALA A 6 10.12 0.25 -5.06
CA ALA A 6 10.48 1.56 -4.50
C ALA A 6 9.42 2.68 -4.72
N GLY A 7 8.48 2.51 -5.65
CA GLY A 7 7.70 3.64 -6.19
C GLY A 7 6.28 3.89 -5.65
N SER A 8 5.78 3.13 -4.66
CA SER A 8 4.48 3.45 -4.04
C SER A 8 4.71 4.38 -2.84
N GLU A 9 4.58 5.68 -3.13
CA GLU A 9 4.67 6.82 -2.20
C GLU A 9 3.44 6.96 -1.30
N ASP A 10 2.40 6.14 -1.51
CA ASP A 10 1.12 6.17 -0.77
C ASP A 10 1.19 5.59 0.64
N ARG A 11 2.39 5.25 1.11
CA ARG A 11 2.61 4.47 2.32
C ARG A 11 3.33 5.29 3.36
N ASP A 12 2.91 5.14 4.62
CA ASP A 12 3.61 5.74 5.75
C ASP A 12 5.06 5.26 5.80
N PHE A 13 5.92 6.04 6.46
CA PHE A 13 7.30 5.64 6.72
C PHE A 13 7.40 4.23 7.33
N VAL A 14 6.54 3.91 8.30
CA VAL A 14 6.51 2.60 8.95
C VAL A 14 6.11 1.48 7.98
N ASP A 15 5.16 1.72 7.09
CA ASP A 15 4.74 0.73 6.09
C ASP A 15 5.86 0.43 5.08
N ARG A 16 6.69 1.45 4.76
CA ARG A 16 7.91 1.29 3.96
C ARG A 16 8.97 0.49 4.72
N LEU A 17 9.09 0.69 6.03
CA LEU A 17 10.03 -0.04 6.87
C LEU A 17 9.78 -1.56 6.84
N HIS A 18 8.51 -1.99 6.84
CA HIS A 18 8.15 -3.41 6.64
C HIS A 18 8.36 -3.88 5.21
N SER A 19 7.64 -3.27 4.28
CA SER A 19 7.46 -3.84 2.94
C SER A 19 8.66 -3.64 2.02
N TYR A 20 9.48 -2.60 2.28
CA TYR A 20 10.68 -2.29 1.51
C TYR A 20 11.93 -2.68 2.30
N PHE A 21 12.21 -2.03 3.43
CA PHE A 21 13.50 -2.21 4.10
C PHE A 21 13.66 -3.61 4.70
N THR A 22 12.72 -4.06 5.52
CA THR A 22 12.80 -5.38 6.18
C THR A 22 12.78 -6.51 5.15
N CYS A 23 11.90 -6.43 4.15
CA CYS A 23 11.85 -7.41 3.08
C CYS A 23 13.18 -7.51 2.31
N ASN A 24 13.80 -6.39 1.92
CA ASN A 24 15.09 -6.41 1.23
C ASN A 24 16.25 -6.86 2.13
N ILE A 25 16.24 -6.51 3.42
CA ILE A 25 17.23 -6.99 4.39
C ILE A 25 17.17 -8.52 4.47
N LEU A 26 15.97 -9.09 4.63
CA LEU A 26 15.77 -10.54 4.72
C LEU A 26 16.17 -11.26 3.44
N ILE A 27 15.82 -10.73 2.27
CA ILE A 27 16.26 -11.29 0.98
C ILE A 27 17.79 -11.23 0.86
N GLY A 28 18.41 -10.11 1.23
CA GLY A 28 19.87 -9.95 1.21
C GLY A 28 20.57 -10.95 2.13
N LEU A 29 20.05 -11.14 3.34
CA LEU A 29 20.56 -12.12 4.30
C LEU A 29 20.36 -13.56 3.80
N ALA A 30 19.21 -13.88 3.20
CA ALA A 30 18.96 -15.19 2.61
C ALA A 30 19.94 -15.52 1.49
N VAL A 31 20.25 -14.54 0.63
CA VAL A 31 21.27 -14.68 -0.42
C VAL A 31 22.67 -14.87 0.17
N LEU A 32 23.02 -14.11 1.21
CA LEU A 32 24.32 -14.23 1.88
C LEU A 32 24.51 -15.62 2.50
N VAL A 33 23.52 -16.12 3.24
CA VAL A 33 23.56 -17.45 3.85
C VAL A 33 23.62 -18.53 2.77
N SER A 34 22.79 -18.41 1.72
CA SER A 34 22.80 -19.35 0.59
C SER A 34 24.15 -19.39 -0.11
N PHE A 35 24.80 -18.23 -0.30
CA PHE A 35 26.13 -18.16 -0.90
C PHE A 35 27.15 -18.94 -0.05
N LYS A 36 27.10 -18.81 1.28
CA LYS A 36 28.00 -19.57 2.17
C LYS A 36 27.68 -21.06 2.21
N GLN A 37 26.40 -21.43 2.07
CA GLN A 37 25.90 -22.80 2.15
C GLN A 37 26.19 -23.61 0.87
N PHE A 38 26.07 -23.00 -0.30
CA PHE A 38 26.28 -23.67 -1.59
C PHE A 38 27.63 -23.35 -2.25
N GLY A 39 28.24 -22.21 -1.93
CA GLY A 39 29.48 -21.73 -2.54
C GLY A 39 30.77 -22.13 -1.83
N GLY A 40 30.69 -22.82 -0.69
CA GLY A 40 31.85 -23.31 0.05
C GLY A 40 31.52 -24.56 0.84
N LYS A 41 32.47 -25.05 1.67
CA LYS A 41 32.21 -26.14 2.61
C LYS A 41 31.35 -25.62 3.78
N PRO A 42 30.10 -26.10 3.95
CA PRO A 42 29.24 -25.65 5.05
C PRO A 42 29.59 -26.34 6.38
N ILE A 43 30.16 -27.54 6.28
CA ILE A 43 30.61 -28.40 7.38
C ILE A 43 31.97 -29.02 7.00
N GLU A 44 32.86 -29.14 7.98
CA GLU A 44 34.18 -29.78 7.82
C GLU A 44 34.33 -30.82 8.94
N CYS A 45 34.66 -32.06 8.61
CA CYS A 45 34.64 -33.17 9.56
C CYS A 45 36.05 -33.74 9.79
N LEU A 46 36.36 -34.02 11.05
CA LEU A 46 37.56 -34.72 11.46
C LEU A 46 37.34 -36.23 11.25
N VAL A 47 37.90 -36.75 10.16
CA VAL A 47 37.90 -38.17 9.83
C VAL A 47 39.22 -38.83 10.23
N PRO A 48 39.24 -40.14 10.55
CA PRO A 48 40.47 -40.87 10.84
C PRO A 48 41.44 -40.88 9.65
N ASP A 49 42.75 -40.87 9.92
CA ASP A 49 43.82 -40.83 8.90
C ASP A 49 43.78 -41.99 7.87
N MET A 50 43.09 -43.09 8.21
CA MET A 50 42.90 -44.24 7.31
C MET A 50 41.92 -43.95 6.17
N PHE A 51 41.12 -42.89 6.27
CA PHE A 51 40.15 -42.52 5.25
C PHE A 51 40.82 -41.70 4.15
N SER A 52 40.57 -42.08 2.88
CA SER A 52 41.04 -41.29 1.75
C SER A 52 40.24 -39.98 1.62
N SER A 53 40.75 -39.02 0.84
CA SER A 53 40.05 -37.75 0.61
C SER A 53 38.63 -37.91 0.02
N SER A 54 38.35 -38.98 -0.71
CA SER A 54 36.99 -39.28 -1.18
C SER A 54 36.05 -39.69 -0.04
N TRP A 55 36.56 -40.39 0.98
CA TRP A 55 35.79 -40.74 2.18
C TRP A 55 35.53 -39.51 3.05
N GLU A 56 36.49 -38.59 3.15
CA GLU A 56 36.29 -37.28 3.80
C GLU A 56 35.13 -36.51 3.15
N GLN A 57 35.15 -36.36 1.82
CA GLN A 57 34.07 -35.69 1.09
C GLN A 57 32.73 -36.41 1.22
N TYR A 58 32.72 -37.74 1.26
CA TYR A 58 31.51 -38.51 1.52
C TYR A 58 30.96 -38.25 2.92
N ALA A 59 31.80 -38.29 3.95
CA ALA A 59 31.41 -38.03 5.33
C ALA A 59 30.91 -36.59 5.50
N GLU A 60 31.61 -35.59 4.95
CA GLU A 60 31.18 -34.19 4.96
C GLU A 60 29.79 -34.01 4.33
N ASN A 61 29.55 -34.58 3.16
CA ASN A 61 28.26 -34.47 2.46
C ASN A 61 27.14 -35.26 3.17
N TYR A 62 27.46 -36.44 3.69
CA TYR A 62 26.51 -37.26 4.44
C TYR A 62 26.08 -36.55 5.72
N CYS A 63 27.04 -36.05 6.49
CA CYS A 63 26.79 -35.33 7.74
C CYS A 63 26.15 -33.95 7.52
N TRP A 64 26.34 -33.35 6.34
CA TRP A 64 25.59 -32.17 5.97
C TRP A 64 24.11 -32.47 5.68
N ALA A 65 23.83 -33.60 5.02
CA ALA A 65 22.47 -34.01 4.65
C ALA A 65 21.68 -34.57 5.84
N GLN A 66 22.35 -35.27 6.75
CA GLN A 66 21.77 -35.88 7.93
C GLN A 66 21.80 -34.93 9.15
N ASP A 67 20.90 -35.13 10.11
CA ASP A 67 20.91 -34.37 11.36
C ASP A 67 22.20 -34.64 12.16
N THR A 68 22.83 -33.58 12.64
CA THR A 68 23.94 -33.68 13.60
C THR A 68 23.44 -33.46 15.02
N TYR A 69 24.22 -33.79 16.04
CA TYR A 69 23.84 -33.56 17.44
C TYR A 69 24.98 -32.95 18.24
N TYR A 70 24.64 -32.23 19.31
CA TYR A 70 25.61 -31.57 20.17
C TYR A 70 25.74 -32.27 21.53
N VAL A 71 26.98 -32.52 21.93
CA VAL A 71 27.34 -33.05 23.25
C VAL A 71 28.47 -32.17 23.83
N PRO A 72 28.33 -31.67 25.07
CA PRO A 72 29.42 -30.96 25.74
C PRO A 72 30.65 -31.84 25.89
N MET A 73 31.85 -31.26 25.77
CA MET A 73 33.13 -32.01 25.83
C MET A 73 33.38 -32.76 27.16
N GLY A 74 32.66 -32.41 28.23
CA GLY A 74 32.74 -33.09 29.52
C GLY A 74 31.93 -34.38 29.62
N GLU A 75 31.06 -34.68 28.65
CA GLU A 75 30.21 -35.88 28.63
C GLU A 75 30.71 -36.90 27.58
N THR A 76 30.72 -38.17 27.95
CA THR A 76 31.16 -39.26 27.06
C THR A 76 30.03 -39.72 26.15
N VAL A 77 30.29 -39.74 24.83
CA VAL A 77 29.30 -40.12 23.80
C VAL A 77 28.81 -41.57 23.95
N ALA A 78 29.69 -42.49 24.34
CA ALA A 78 29.40 -43.93 24.44
C ALA A 78 28.36 -44.31 25.52
N GLY A 79 28.03 -43.40 26.43
CA GLY A 79 27.04 -43.64 27.50
C GLY A 79 25.65 -43.06 27.23
N LEU A 80 25.46 -42.33 26.12
CA LEU A 80 24.20 -41.66 25.80
C LEU A 80 23.23 -42.63 25.12
N ALA A 81 21.99 -42.69 25.63
CA ALA A 81 20.94 -43.45 24.97
C ALA A 81 20.56 -42.80 23.62
N ASP A 82 20.16 -43.62 22.65
CA ASP A 82 19.76 -43.13 21.30
C ASP A 82 18.61 -42.12 21.35
N SER A 83 17.71 -42.23 22.33
CA SER A 83 16.64 -41.27 22.56
C SER A 83 17.18 -39.89 22.92
N GLU A 84 18.25 -39.85 23.71
CA GLU A 84 18.88 -38.61 24.17
C GLU A 84 19.70 -37.97 23.04
N ARG A 85 20.40 -38.79 22.24
CA ARG A 85 21.07 -38.34 21.01
C ARG A 85 20.08 -37.71 20.03
N ARG A 86 18.88 -38.28 19.88
CA ARG A 86 17.80 -37.73 19.03
C ARG A 86 17.27 -36.40 19.53
N GLN A 87 17.12 -36.22 20.83
CA GLN A 87 16.62 -34.97 21.40
C GLN A 87 17.64 -33.81 21.26
N ARG A 88 18.94 -34.12 21.21
CA ARG A 88 20.02 -33.15 21.04
C ARG A 88 20.37 -32.87 19.57
N ARG A 89 19.53 -33.31 18.62
CA ARG A 89 19.75 -33.10 17.18
C ARG A 89 19.55 -31.64 16.79
N ILE A 90 20.28 -31.25 15.75
CA ILE A 90 20.34 -29.90 15.24
C ILE A 90 20.24 -29.97 13.72
N SER A 91 19.15 -29.41 13.18
CA SER A 91 18.88 -29.40 11.75
C SER A 91 18.42 -28.04 11.21
N TYR A 92 18.12 -27.06 12.07
CA TYR A 92 17.60 -25.75 11.65
C TYR A 92 18.51 -25.03 10.65
N TYR A 93 19.84 -25.20 10.74
CA TYR A 93 20.81 -24.50 9.90
C TYR A 93 20.62 -24.79 8.40
N GLN A 94 20.11 -25.97 8.04
CA GLN A 94 19.83 -26.35 6.66
C GLN A 94 18.68 -25.50 6.08
N TRP A 95 17.73 -25.11 6.93
CA TRP A 95 16.47 -24.46 6.56
C TRP A 95 16.50 -22.93 6.65
N VAL A 96 17.56 -22.34 7.22
CA VAL A 96 17.67 -20.89 7.45
C VAL A 96 17.39 -20.04 6.20
N PRO A 97 17.96 -20.32 5.00
CA PRO A 97 17.67 -19.49 3.83
C PRO A 97 16.19 -19.49 3.42
N PHE A 98 15.54 -20.65 3.50
CA PHE A 98 14.12 -20.80 3.17
C PHE A 98 13.24 -20.10 4.20
N PHE A 99 13.61 -20.21 5.47
CA PHE A 99 12.97 -19.49 6.56
C PHE A 99 13.02 -17.97 6.34
N LEU A 100 14.19 -17.40 6.08
CA LEU A 100 14.35 -15.96 5.81
C LEU A 100 13.54 -15.48 4.59
N LEU A 101 13.43 -16.30 3.54
CA LEU A 101 12.59 -15.99 2.37
C LEU A 101 11.09 -16.03 2.70
N LEU A 102 10.66 -16.99 3.52
CA LEU A 102 9.28 -17.06 4.01
C LEU A 102 8.95 -15.83 4.86
N GLU A 103 9.83 -15.44 5.78
CA GLU A 103 9.67 -14.21 6.57
C GLU A 103 9.57 -12.98 5.66
N ALA A 104 10.45 -12.87 4.66
CA ALA A 104 10.42 -11.76 3.69
C ALA A 104 9.09 -11.69 2.94
N ALA A 105 8.53 -12.84 2.55
CA ALA A 105 7.21 -12.93 1.93
C ALA A 105 6.11 -12.47 2.89
N CYS A 106 6.13 -12.93 4.14
CA CYS A 106 5.16 -12.53 5.17
C CYS A 106 5.18 -11.01 5.44
N PHE A 107 6.35 -10.37 5.49
CA PHE A 107 6.45 -8.91 5.60
C PHE A 107 5.91 -8.14 4.39
N ARG A 108 5.83 -8.79 3.23
CA ARG A 108 5.24 -8.20 2.01
C ARG A 108 3.71 -8.33 1.99
N LEU A 109 3.14 -9.38 2.60
CA LEU A 109 1.71 -9.70 2.52
C LEU A 109 0.76 -8.56 2.91
N PRO A 110 0.93 -7.86 4.05
CA PRO A 110 0.00 -6.78 4.44
C PRO A 110 -0.03 -5.64 3.40
N SER A 111 1.10 -5.36 2.75
CA SER A 111 1.17 -4.33 1.71
C SER A 111 0.42 -4.72 0.43
N LEU A 112 0.45 -6.00 0.06
CA LEU A 112 -0.31 -6.52 -1.08
C LEU A 112 -1.80 -6.53 -0.76
N LEU A 113 -2.16 -6.89 0.47
CA LEU A 113 -3.53 -6.87 0.95
C LEU A 113 -4.11 -5.44 0.93
N TRP A 114 -3.34 -4.44 1.36
CA TRP A 114 -3.75 -3.03 1.26
C TRP A 114 -4.01 -2.61 -0.18
N GLN A 115 -3.12 -2.93 -1.11
CA GLN A 115 -3.29 -2.56 -2.52
C GLN A 115 -4.54 -3.20 -3.13
N TYR A 116 -4.79 -4.46 -2.81
CA TYR A 116 -5.98 -5.17 -3.24
C TYR A 116 -7.27 -4.55 -2.67
N LEU A 117 -7.34 -4.37 -1.34
CA LEU A 117 -8.53 -3.85 -0.67
C LEU A 117 -8.80 -2.37 -1.00
N ALA A 118 -7.76 -1.54 -1.10
CA ALA A 118 -7.89 -0.14 -1.47
C ALA A 118 -8.44 0.03 -2.88
N GLY A 119 -8.11 -0.88 -3.81
CA GLY A 119 -8.67 -0.91 -5.17
C GLY A 119 -10.20 -1.04 -5.20
N HIS A 120 -10.80 -1.71 -4.21
CA HIS A 120 -12.24 -1.90 -4.10
C HIS A 120 -12.98 -0.72 -3.45
N SER A 121 -12.28 0.23 -2.83
CA SER A 121 -12.90 1.34 -2.08
C SER A 121 -13.55 2.42 -2.95
N GLY A 122 -13.38 2.37 -4.27
CA GLY A 122 -13.83 3.41 -5.20
C GLY A 122 -13.01 4.71 -5.14
N ILE A 123 -12.18 4.91 -4.12
CA ILE A 123 -11.18 5.97 -4.04
C ILE A 123 -9.84 5.34 -4.35
N LYS A 124 -9.30 5.60 -5.53
CA LYS A 124 -7.95 5.16 -5.89
C LYS A 124 -6.89 5.99 -5.14
N ILE A 125 -6.60 5.59 -3.90
CA ILE A 125 -5.66 6.29 -3.01
C ILE A 125 -4.28 6.44 -3.68
N HIS A 126 -3.80 5.41 -4.40
CA HIS A 126 -2.52 5.48 -5.11
C HIS A 126 -2.45 6.62 -6.13
N GLU A 127 -3.49 6.77 -6.96
CA GLU A 127 -3.54 7.86 -7.95
C GLU A 127 -3.66 9.23 -7.28
N VAL A 128 -4.44 9.29 -6.18
CA VAL A 128 -4.65 10.52 -5.41
C VAL A 128 -3.37 11.00 -4.73
N VAL A 129 -2.61 10.10 -4.11
CA VAL A 129 -1.32 10.44 -3.49
C VAL A 129 -0.29 10.82 -4.54
N LYS A 130 -0.19 10.05 -5.63
CA LYS A 130 0.73 10.34 -6.72
C LYS A 130 0.49 11.73 -7.32
N LEU A 131 -0.77 12.14 -7.48
CA LEU A 131 -1.12 13.46 -7.99
C LEU A 131 -0.79 14.58 -6.98
N SER A 132 -0.90 14.30 -5.68
CA SER A 132 -0.54 15.26 -4.62
C SER A 132 0.97 15.43 -4.44
N SER A 133 1.75 14.37 -4.68
CA SER A 133 3.21 14.35 -4.50
C SER A 133 3.99 14.59 -5.80
N ASP A 134 3.29 14.97 -6.89
CA ASP A 134 3.93 15.25 -8.18
C ASP A 134 4.95 16.39 -8.04
N PRO A 135 6.22 16.21 -8.45
CA PRO A 135 7.24 17.26 -8.40
C PRO A 135 6.86 18.52 -9.19
N ASN A 136 5.93 18.43 -10.15
CA ASN A 136 5.44 19.57 -10.92
C ASN A 136 4.48 20.48 -10.11
N ASN A 137 4.04 20.07 -8.92
CA ASN A 137 3.18 20.87 -8.03
C ASN A 137 3.86 22.13 -7.49
N ILE A 138 5.16 22.33 -7.75
CA ILE A 138 5.86 23.59 -7.51
C ILE A 138 5.26 24.71 -8.39
N LYS A 139 4.79 24.37 -9.60
CA LYS A 139 4.14 25.34 -10.49
C LYS A 139 2.69 25.57 -10.06
N PRO A 140 2.26 26.83 -9.80
CA PRO A 140 0.94 27.11 -9.23
C PRO A 140 -0.22 26.71 -10.15
N GLU A 141 -0.03 26.80 -11.48
CA GLU A 141 -1.05 26.42 -12.46
C GLU A 141 -1.33 24.91 -12.44
N ILE A 142 -0.27 24.10 -12.46
CA ILE A 142 -0.36 22.63 -12.42
C ILE A 142 -0.94 22.20 -11.07
N LYS A 143 -0.46 22.79 -9.97
CA LYS A 143 -0.99 22.54 -8.63
C LYS A 143 -2.49 22.80 -8.55
N ARG A 144 -2.97 23.94 -9.06
CA ARG A 144 -4.41 24.29 -9.09
C ARG A 144 -5.22 23.30 -9.93
N ALA A 145 -4.70 22.89 -11.09
CA ALA A 145 -5.34 21.88 -11.93
C ALA A 145 -5.43 20.51 -11.22
N ASN A 146 -4.35 20.08 -10.57
CA ASN A 146 -4.27 18.84 -9.81
C ASN A 146 -5.24 18.85 -8.62
N ILE A 147 -5.28 19.94 -7.85
CA ILE A 147 -6.23 20.11 -6.75
C ILE A 147 -7.67 20.09 -7.25
N LYS A 148 -7.98 20.73 -8.38
CA LYS A 148 -9.32 20.70 -8.99
C LYS A 148 -9.71 19.27 -9.39
N SER A 149 -8.79 18.52 -10.01
CA SER A 149 -8.99 17.12 -10.37
C SER A 149 -9.25 16.24 -9.14
N LEU A 150 -8.42 16.39 -8.09
CA LEU A 150 -8.60 15.71 -6.81
C LEU A 150 -9.95 16.03 -6.17
N THR A 151 -10.33 17.31 -6.15
CA THR A 151 -11.60 17.76 -5.59
C THR A 151 -12.78 17.09 -6.30
N ILE A 152 -12.76 17.01 -7.63
CA ILE A 152 -13.80 16.34 -8.42
C ILE A 152 -13.85 14.85 -8.09
N HIS A 153 -12.69 14.18 -8.03
CA HIS A 153 -12.60 12.76 -7.73
C HIS A 153 -13.12 12.43 -6.31
N LEU A 154 -12.63 13.16 -5.28
CA LEU A 154 -13.09 12.99 -3.90
C LEU A 154 -14.59 13.31 -3.78
N GLN A 155 -15.06 14.38 -4.41
CA GLN A 155 -16.48 14.75 -4.41
C GLN A 155 -17.35 13.67 -5.07
N GLY A 156 -16.88 13.05 -6.16
CA GLY A 156 -17.55 11.92 -6.80
C GLY A 156 -17.69 10.73 -5.85
N ALA A 157 -16.60 10.35 -5.20
CA ALA A 157 -16.58 9.25 -4.24
C ALA A 157 -17.45 9.52 -3.00
N LEU A 158 -17.38 10.73 -2.42
CA LEU A 158 -18.19 11.11 -1.27
C LEU A 158 -19.69 11.18 -1.62
N ARG A 159 -20.05 11.68 -2.81
CA ARG A 159 -21.44 11.68 -3.31
C ARG A 159 -21.97 10.27 -3.52
N PHE A 160 -21.15 9.36 -4.04
CA PHE A 160 -21.52 7.96 -4.19
C PHE A 160 -21.88 7.32 -2.84
N HIS A 161 -21.04 7.51 -1.82
CA HIS A 161 -21.31 7.03 -0.46
C HIS A 161 -22.57 7.66 0.16
N ARG A 162 -22.83 8.94 -0.09
CA ARG A 162 -24.07 9.61 0.37
C ARG A 162 -25.32 9.05 -0.31
N ARG A 163 -25.26 8.73 -1.60
CA ARG A 163 -26.38 8.10 -2.34
C ARG A 163 -26.67 6.69 -1.84
N LEU A 164 -25.63 5.90 -1.56
CA LEU A 164 -25.75 4.55 -1.00
C LEU A 164 -26.47 4.56 0.35
N GLN A 165 -26.10 5.47 1.26
CA GLN A 165 -26.78 5.62 2.53
C GLN A 165 -28.25 6.08 2.38
N LYS A 166 -28.52 7.05 1.49
CA LYS A 166 -29.89 7.56 1.28
C LYS A 166 -30.83 6.50 0.68
N LYS A 167 -30.31 5.60 -0.17
CA LYS A 167 -31.09 4.47 -0.73
C LYS A 167 -31.10 3.23 0.16
N GLN A 168 -30.40 3.24 1.30
CA GLN A 168 -30.33 2.16 2.29
C GLN A 168 -30.10 0.76 1.69
N ILE A 169 -29.27 0.68 0.64
CA ILE A 169 -28.98 -0.56 -0.08
C ILE A 169 -28.04 -1.40 0.78
N ARG A 170 -28.55 -2.49 1.37
CA ARG A 170 -27.75 -3.52 2.07
C ARG A 170 -27.71 -4.78 1.20
N PRO A 171 -26.66 -4.98 0.38
CA PRO A 171 -26.64 -6.06 -0.60
C PRO A 171 -26.60 -7.46 0.04
N HIS A 172 -25.97 -7.64 1.21
CA HIS A 172 -25.95 -8.94 1.90
C HIS A 172 -26.70 -8.91 3.23
N ARG A 173 -27.70 -9.78 3.37
CA ARG A 173 -28.53 -9.92 4.59
C ARG A 173 -27.88 -10.77 5.69
N VAL A 174 -26.91 -11.63 5.35
CA VAL A 174 -26.35 -12.67 6.24
C VAL A 174 -24.94 -12.36 6.73
N LEU A 175 -24.03 -11.89 5.86
CA LEU A 175 -22.64 -11.63 6.23
C LEU A 175 -22.39 -10.12 6.36
N TRP A 176 -22.39 -9.63 7.60
CA TRP A 176 -22.15 -8.22 7.92
C TRP A 176 -20.85 -7.69 7.28
N MET A 177 -19.77 -8.49 7.27
CA MET A 177 -18.47 -8.07 6.75
C MET A 177 -18.47 -7.70 5.26
N PHE A 178 -19.35 -8.29 4.45
CA PHE A 178 -19.46 -7.94 3.03
C PHE A 178 -20.23 -6.62 2.78
N ASN A 179 -20.88 -6.06 3.81
CA ASN A 179 -21.47 -4.72 3.75
C ASN A 179 -20.48 -3.60 4.14
N LEU A 180 -19.29 -3.95 4.67
CA LEU A 180 -18.24 -3.01 5.03
C LEU A 180 -17.77 -2.09 3.87
N PRO A 181 -17.59 -2.56 2.61
CA PRO A 181 -17.20 -1.71 1.46
C PRO A 181 -18.21 -0.60 1.10
N TYR A 182 -19.44 -0.68 1.61
CA TYR A 182 -20.48 0.33 1.36
C TYR A 182 -20.62 1.34 2.52
N SER A 183 -19.78 1.23 3.56
CA SER A 183 -19.77 2.14 4.70
C SER A 183 -18.83 3.33 4.46
N ALA A 184 -19.17 4.49 5.02
CA ALA A 184 -18.34 5.71 4.94
C ALA A 184 -17.15 5.74 5.91
N PHE A 185 -16.80 4.57 6.45
CA PHE A 185 -15.65 4.29 7.29
C PHE A 185 -14.78 3.17 6.68
N PHE A 186 -15.07 2.76 5.44
CA PHE A 186 -14.43 1.59 4.83
C PHE A 186 -12.94 1.79 4.66
N VAL A 187 -12.52 2.92 4.08
CA VAL A 187 -11.10 3.20 3.79
C VAL A 187 -10.31 3.26 5.08
N THR A 188 -10.82 4.00 6.08
CA THR A 188 -10.18 4.14 7.39
C THR A 188 -10.06 2.78 8.10
N SER A 189 -11.12 1.97 8.05
CA SER A 189 -11.14 0.63 8.64
C SER A 189 -10.16 -0.32 7.99
N MET A 190 -10.13 -0.39 6.65
CA MET A 190 -9.17 -1.23 5.91
C MET A 190 -7.73 -0.84 6.19
N TYR A 191 -7.47 0.46 6.36
CA TYR A 191 -6.14 0.95 6.72
C TYR A 191 -5.75 0.52 8.14
N LEU A 192 -6.66 0.67 9.11
CA LEU A 192 -6.43 0.18 10.47
C LEU A 192 -6.23 -1.34 10.53
N CYS A 193 -7.02 -2.12 9.77
CA CYS A 193 -6.83 -3.56 9.65
C CYS A 193 -5.44 -3.90 9.08
N THR A 194 -4.98 -3.14 8.07
CA THR A 194 -3.64 -3.31 7.51
C THR A 194 -2.55 -3.03 8.55
N LYS A 195 -2.69 -1.95 9.33
CA LYS A 195 -1.76 -1.63 10.43
C LYS A 195 -1.76 -2.69 11.52
N PHE A 196 -2.93 -3.22 11.87
CA PHE A 196 -3.05 -4.35 12.77
C PHE A 196 -2.34 -5.59 12.21
N PHE A 197 -2.49 -5.90 10.93
CA PHE A 197 -1.77 -7.02 10.30
C PHE A 197 -0.26 -6.83 10.29
N TYR A 198 0.25 -5.60 10.13
CA TYR A 198 1.68 -5.35 10.31
C TYR A 198 2.15 -5.65 11.74
N LEU A 199 1.41 -5.19 12.75
CA LEU A 199 1.73 -5.46 14.16
C LEU A 199 1.67 -6.96 14.46
N ALA A 200 0.58 -7.62 14.06
CA ALA A 200 0.40 -9.06 14.22
C ALA A 200 1.50 -9.85 13.50
N ASN A 201 1.90 -9.43 12.29
CA ASN A 201 2.99 -10.06 11.56
C ASN A 201 4.31 -9.94 12.33
N VAL A 202 4.68 -8.75 12.84
CA VAL A 202 5.94 -8.60 13.62
C VAL A 202 5.92 -9.48 14.87
N CYS A 203 4.82 -9.50 15.62
CA CYS A 203 4.67 -10.38 16.78
C CYS A 203 4.79 -11.85 16.38
N LEU A 204 4.15 -12.26 15.28
CA LEU A 204 4.24 -13.62 14.77
C LEU A 204 5.67 -13.98 14.35
N GLN A 205 6.41 -13.08 13.69
CA GLN A 205 7.80 -13.34 13.30
C GLN A 205 8.71 -13.48 14.51
N LEU A 206 8.52 -12.66 15.55
CA LEU A 206 9.25 -12.81 16.82
C LEU A 206 9.00 -14.17 17.48
N LEU A 207 7.74 -14.63 17.49
CA LEU A 207 7.37 -15.96 18.01
C LEU A 207 7.90 -17.10 17.13
N LEU A 208 7.79 -16.96 15.81
CA LEU A 208 8.25 -17.92 14.82
C LEU A 208 9.76 -18.13 14.91
N MET A 209 10.53 -17.05 15.02
CA MET A 209 11.98 -17.10 15.23
C MET A 209 12.34 -17.78 16.55
N ASN A 210 11.64 -17.48 17.65
CA ASN A 210 11.88 -18.13 18.95
C ASN A 210 11.61 -19.65 18.89
N LYS A 211 10.55 -20.05 18.17
CA LYS A 211 10.22 -21.46 17.97
C LYS A 211 11.18 -22.16 17.00
N PHE A 212 11.62 -21.48 15.94
CA PHE A 212 12.50 -22.04 14.91
C PHE A 212 13.90 -22.37 15.45
N LEU A 213 14.40 -21.59 16.41
CA LEU A 213 15.68 -21.83 17.06
C LEU A 213 15.61 -22.89 18.18
N GLU A 214 14.44 -23.51 18.39
CA GLU A 214 14.18 -24.60 19.37
C GLU A 214 14.85 -24.36 20.73
N THR A 215 14.86 -23.10 21.18
CA THR A 215 15.53 -22.74 22.41
C THR A 215 14.56 -22.89 23.57
N ASP A 216 14.26 -24.13 23.96
CA ASP A 216 13.40 -24.44 25.11
C ASP A 216 13.95 -23.87 26.43
N LYS A 217 15.24 -23.53 26.48
CA LYS A 217 15.90 -22.89 27.64
C LYS A 217 15.48 -21.43 27.87
N TYR A 218 15.08 -20.69 26.84
CA TYR A 218 14.80 -19.25 26.97
C TYR A 218 13.40 -18.91 26.48
N ALA A 219 12.56 -18.35 27.36
CA ALA A 219 11.26 -17.80 26.98
C ALA A 219 11.37 -16.62 25.98
N TRP A 220 12.52 -15.93 25.99
CA TRP A 220 12.83 -14.79 25.13
C TRP A 220 14.27 -14.91 24.62
N TYR A 221 14.45 -15.55 23.46
CA TYR A 221 15.75 -15.82 22.86
C TYR A 221 16.72 -14.62 22.86
N GLY A 222 16.30 -13.45 22.36
CA GLY A 222 17.26 -12.36 22.11
C GLY A 222 17.81 -11.67 23.35
N PHE A 223 17.02 -11.51 24.41
CA PHE A 223 17.55 -11.00 25.68
C PHE A 223 18.50 -12.00 26.34
N GLY A 224 18.15 -13.30 26.35
CA GLY A 224 19.02 -14.36 26.86
C GLY A 224 20.36 -14.41 26.12
N ALA A 225 20.32 -14.43 24.79
CA ALA A 225 21.53 -14.44 23.95
C ALA A 225 22.41 -13.19 24.14
N MET A 226 21.82 -12.01 24.36
CA MET A 226 22.59 -10.79 24.63
C MET A 226 23.26 -10.83 26.01
N ILE A 227 22.54 -11.25 27.04
CA ILE A 227 23.08 -11.38 28.40
C ILE A 227 24.22 -12.40 28.43
N ASP A 228 24.06 -13.52 27.73
CA ASP A 228 25.08 -14.55 27.58
C ASP A 228 26.34 -14.01 26.89
N LEU A 229 26.17 -13.15 25.88
CA LEU A 229 27.27 -12.49 25.19
C LEU A 229 27.99 -11.44 26.07
N LEU A 230 27.24 -10.67 26.86
CA LEU A 230 27.79 -9.67 27.79
C LEU A 230 28.53 -10.32 28.97
N ASN A 231 28.01 -11.44 29.47
CA ASN A 231 28.61 -12.21 30.55
C ASN A 231 29.81 -13.07 30.07
N GLY A 232 30.08 -13.09 28.75
CA GLY A 232 31.18 -13.87 28.18
C GLY A 232 30.95 -15.39 28.24
N THR A 233 29.71 -15.83 28.43
CA THR A 233 29.39 -17.27 28.40
C THR A 233 29.55 -17.80 26.97
N THR A 234 30.26 -18.92 26.84
CA THR A 234 30.54 -19.51 25.53
C THR A 234 29.46 -20.51 25.13
N TRP A 235 29.32 -20.76 23.82
CA TRP A 235 28.41 -21.76 23.24
C TRP A 235 28.60 -23.16 23.85
N GLN A 236 29.80 -23.45 24.39
CA GLN A 236 30.13 -24.71 25.04
C GLN A 236 29.36 -24.95 26.34
N GLN A 237 28.92 -23.88 27.01
CA GLN A 237 28.17 -23.94 28.27
C GLN A 237 26.67 -23.75 28.05
N SER A 238 26.29 -22.85 27.12
CA SER A 238 24.88 -22.60 26.83
C SER A 238 24.25 -23.73 25.99
N GLY A 239 25.04 -24.35 25.09
CA GLY A 239 24.57 -25.31 24.09
C GLY A 239 23.76 -24.66 22.96
N VAL A 240 23.71 -23.32 22.92
CA VAL A 240 22.98 -22.54 21.92
C VAL A 240 23.96 -22.15 20.80
N PHE A 241 23.59 -22.42 19.55
CA PHE A 241 24.44 -22.33 18.36
C PHE A 241 25.82 -23.02 18.52
N PRO A 242 25.87 -24.34 18.68
CA PRO A 242 27.15 -25.03 18.75
C PRO A 242 27.90 -24.92 17.42
N ARG A 243 29.20 -24.70 17.51
CA ARG A 243 30.11 -24.61 16.36
C ARG A 243 30.73 -25.95 16.02
N VAL A 244 30.62 -26.91 16.93
CA VAL A 244 31.10 -28.28 16.78
C VAL A 244 29.94 -29.21 17.10
N SER A 245 29.71 -30.18 16.24
CA SER A 245 28.70 -31.22 16.42
C SER A 245 29.32 -32.60 16.15
N LEU A 246 28.59 -33.63 16.56
CA LEU A 246 28.89 -35.01 16.25
C LEU A 246 27.92 -35.50 15.17
N CYS A 247 28.43 -36.36 14.31
CA CYS A 247 27.69 -37.01 13.25
C CYS A 247 27.99 -38.50 13.27
N ASP A 248 26.94 -39.31 13.21
CA ASP A 248 27.03 -40.75 13.12
C ASP A 248 26.65 -41.16 11.70
N PHE A 249 27.49 -41.94 11.04
CA PHE A 249 27.19 -42.48 9.72
C PHE A 249 27.51 -43.98 9.64
N ASP A 250 26.63 -44.70 8.94
CA ASP A 250 26.68 -46.15 8.83
C ASP A 250 27.29 -46.58 7.50
N VAL A 251 28.36 -47.37 7.57
CA VAL A 251 28.98 -47.98 6.39
C VAL A 251 28.66 -49.46 6.37
N ARG A 252 28.22 -49.95 5.21
CA ARG A 252 27.93 -51.38 5.00
C ARG A 252 29.16 -52.06 4.44
N VAL A 253 29.73 -53.01 5.19
CA VAL A 253 30.88 -53.82 4.75
C VAL A 253 30.54 -55.30 4.93
N MET A 254 30.49 -56.04 3.81
CA MET A 254 30.39 -57.51 3.75
C MET A 254 29.45 -58.16 4.78
N GLY A 255 28.21 -57.65 4.88
CA GLY A 255 27.15 -58.23 5.71
C GLY A 255 27.01 -57.65 7.12
N ASN A 256 27.92 -56.75 7.55
CA ASN A 256 27.81 -56.03 8.82
C ASN A 256 27.67 -54.52 8.59
N VAL A 257 26.91 -53.84 9.46
CA VAL A 257 26.79 -52.38 9.49
C VAL A 257 27.75 -51.86 10.55
N GLN A 258 28.66 -50.98 10.17
CA GLN A 258 29.60 -50.33 11.09
C GLN A 258 29.22 -48.85 11.23
N GLU A 259 28.88 -48.43 12.45
CA GLU A 259 28.62 -47.03 12.81
C GLU A 259 29.95 -46.33 13.08
N HIS A 260 30.19 -45.22 12.38
CA HIS A 260 31.32 -44.34 12.61
C HIS A 260 30.83 -43.00 13.15
N THR A 261 31.43 -42.55 14.24
CA THR A 261 31.15 -41.23 14.84
C THR A 261 32.30 -40.28 14.52
N VAL A 262 31.98 -39.14 13.91
CA VAL A 262 32.96 -38.11 13.53
C VAL A 262 32.58 -36.76 14.11
N GLN A 263 33.59 -35.97 14.43
CA GLN A 263 33.42 -34.61 14.93
C GLN A 263 33.46 -33.62 13.77
N CYS A 264 32.45 -32.78 13.64
CA CYS A 264 32.34 -31.82 12.55
C CYS A 264 32.22 -30.38 13.05
N VAL A 265 32.80 -29.44 12.31
CA VAL A 265 32.75 -28.01 12.56
C VAL A 265 31.69 -27.37 11.66
N LEU A 266 30.70 -26.74 12.27
CA LEU A 266 29.59 -26.07 11.58
C LEU A 266 29.92 -24.59 11.37
N VAL A 267 30.66 -24.32 10.30
CA VAL A 267 31.08 -22.95 9.94
C VAL A 267 29.87 -22.06 9.66
N ILE A 268 28.75 -22.60 9.15
CA ILE A 268 27.54 -21.82 8.88
C ILE A 268 26.93 -21.21 10.15
N ASN A 269 27.12 -21.86 11.30
CA ASN A 269 26.39 -21.50 12.50
C ASN A 269 26.88 -20.19 13.14
N ILE A 270 28.15 -19.82 12.91
CA ILE A 270 28.69 -18.53 13.36
C ILE A 270 27.99 -17.36 12.66
N PHE A 271 27.59 -17.53 11.39
CA PHE A 271 26.84 -16.52 10.65
C PHE A 271 25.40 -16.45 11.15
N ASN A 272 24.76 -17.60 11.33
CA ASN A 272 23.39 -17.69 11.84
C ASN A 272 23.26 -17.02 13.21
N GLU A 273 24.20 -17.27 14.14
CA GLU A 273 24.26 -16.63 15.45
C GLU A 273 24.16 -15.09 15.33
N LYS A 274 24.97 -14.47 14.46
CA LYS A 274 24.99 -13.01 14.30
C LYS A 274 23.78 -12.46 13.56
N ILE A 275 23.29 -13.19 12.55
CA ILE A 275 22.11 -12.81 11.78
C ILE A 275 20.88 -12.78 12.67
N PHE A 276 20.63 -13.84 13.45
CA PHE A 276 19.46 -13.93 14.32
C PHE A 276 19.49 -12.93 15.48
N ILE A 277 20.67 -12.62 16.03
CA ILE A 277 20.81 -11.53 17.01
C ILE A 277 20.43 -10.18 16.38
N PHE A 278 20.96 -9.87 15.18
CA PHE A 278 20.63 -8.64 14.47
C PHE A 278 19.13 -8.54 14.14
N LEU A 279 18.53 -9.62 13.62
CA LEU A 279 17.11 -9.66 13.27
C LEU A 279 16.20 -9.49 14.49
N TRP A 280 16.58 -10.05 15.64
CA TRP A 280 15.80 -9.90 16.87
C TRP A 280 15.69 -8.42 17.30
N PHE A 281 16.81 -7.69 17.33
CA PHE A 281 16.79 -6.25 17.65
C PHE A 281 16.07 -5.44 16.58
N TRP A 282 16.24 -5.80 15.31
CA TRP A 282 15.52 -5.17 14.20
C TRP A 282 14.01 -5.32 14.37
N TYR A 283 13.51 -6.52 14.66
CA TYR A 283 12.08 -6.78 14.87
C TYR A 283 11.53 -6.10 16.13
N LEU A 284 12.32 -5.99 17.20
CA LEU A 284 11.94 -5.21 18.37
C LEU A 284 11.75 -3.72 18.03
N MET A 285 12.69 -3.14 17.27
CA MET A 285 12.60 -1.76 16.79
C MET A 285 11.38 -1.56 15.86
N LEU A 286 11.13 -2.50 14.95
CA LEU A 286 9.93 -2.50 14.10
C LEU A 286 8.64 -2.55 14.93
N MET A 287 8.60 -3.37 15.99
CA MET A 287 7.43 -3.51 16.85
C MET A 287 7.08 -2.18 17.54
N VAL A 288 8.09 -1.44 18.01
CA VAL A 288 7.87 -0.12 18.64
C VAL A 288 7.32 0.89 17.63
N PHE A 289 7.91 0.97 16.43
CA PHE A 289 7.44 1.91 15.41
C PHE A 289 6.04 1.56 14.86
N THR A 290 5.73 0.28 14.70
CA THR A 290 4.39 -0.18 14.29
C THR A 290 3.35 0.08 15.34
N LEU A 291 3.65 -0.21 16.60
CA LEU A 291 2.73 0.07 17.70
C LEU A 291 2.43 1.57 17.78
N GLY A 292 3.45 2.42 17.70
CA GLY A 292 3.26 3.87 17.67
C GLY A 292 2.40 4.35 16.49
N SER A 293 2.64 3.84 15.28
CA SER A 293 1.85 4.16 14.09
C SER A 293 0.41 3.68 14.21
N PHE A 294 0.19 2.45 14.70
CA PHE A 294 -1.14 1.89 14.90
C PHE A 294 -1.94 2.70 15.92
N LEU A 295 -1.34 3.00 17.08
CA LEU A 295 -1.99 3.80 18.13
C LEU A 295 -2.32 5.21 17.64
N TYR A 296 -1.42 5.85 16.87
CA TYR A 296 -1.70 7.14 16.27
C TYR A 296 -2.93 7.07 15.36
N TRP A 297 -2.96 6.17 14.38
CA TRP A 297 -4.09 6.07 13.46
C TRP A 297 -5.39 5.61 14.14
N LEU A 298 -5.29 4.76 15.16
CA LEU A 298 -6.42 4.36 16.00
C LEU A 298 -7.01 5.57 16.75
N PHE A 299 -6.16 6.41 17.34
CA PHE A 299 -6.58 7.64 17.98
C PHE A 299 -7.24 8.61 16.99
N VAL A 300 -6.69 8.76 15.78
CA VAL A 300 -7.28 9.58 14.71
C VAL A 300 -8.64 9.05 14.28
N ALA A 301 -8.83 7.73 14.22
CA ALA A 301 -10.09 7.14 13.80
C ALA A 301 -11.19 7.22 14.87
N ILE A 302 -10.84 7.04 16.15
CA ILE A 302 -11.82 7.02 17.25
C ILE A 302 -12.21 8.44 17.69
N VAL A 303 -11.26 9.37 17.78
CA VAL A 303 -11.49 10.66 18.44
C VAL A 303 -11.87 11.73 17.41
N PRO A 304 -13.10 12.29 17.45
CA PRO A 304 -13.55 13.29 16.49
C PRO A 304 -12.99 14.70 16.75
N TYR A 305 -12.63 15.01 18.00
CA TYR A 305 -12.09 16.31 18.39
C TYR A 305 -10.82 16.75 17.64
N PRO A 306 -9.72 15.95 17.59
CA PRO A 306 -8.50 16.33 16.86
C PRO A 306 -8.74 16.45 15.35
N ASN A 307 -9.70 15.71 14.79
CA ASN A 307 -10.08 15.79 13.38
C ASN A 307 -10.77 17.12 13.06
N ARG A 308 -11.68 17.56 13.93
CA ARG A 308 -12.33 18.88 13.83
C ARG A 308 -11.31 20.00 13.96
N ARG A 309 -10.43 19.92 14.96
CA ARG A 309 -9.36 20.91 15.17
C ARG A 309 -8.41 20.98 13.97
N PHE A 310 -8.10 19.85 13.36
CA PHE A 310 -7.25 19.79 12.18
C PHE A 310 -7.86 20.52 10.99
N ILE A 311 -9.12 20.24 10.63
CA ILE A 311 -9.80 20.93 9.53
C ILE A 311 -9.98 22.41 9.83
N LYS A 312 -10.36 22.76 11.05
CA LYS A 312 -10.53 24.15 11.50
C LYS A 312 -9.24 24.96 11.32
N ARG A 313 -8.09 24.43 11.77
CA ARG A 313 -6.79 25.06 11.57
C ARG A 313 -6.42 25.23 10.09
N HIS A 314 -6.74 24.25 9.25
CA HIS A 314 -6.46 24.37 7.80
C HIS A 314 -7.33 25.45 7.14
N LEU A 315 -8.55 25.67 7.62
CA LEU A 315 -9.41 26.76 7.16
C LEU A 315 -8.94 28.12 7.69
N GLU A 316 -8.50 28.21 8.95
CA GLU A 316 -7.92 29.42 9.54
C GLU A 316 -6.65 29.89 8.82
N ILE A 317 -5.83 28.95 8.33
CA ILE A 317 -4.57 29.25 7.59
C ILE A 317 -4.85 29.57 6.11
N SER A 318 -6.05 29.28 5.61
CA SER A 318 -6.36 29.46 4.18
C SER A 318 -6.56 30.93 3.81
N GLU A 319 -6.47 31.25 2.51
CA GLU A 319 -6.56 32.62 1.99
C GLU A 319 -7.92 33.32 2.22
N MET A 320 -8.94 32.63 2.72
CA MET A 320 -10.26 33.21 2.98
C MET A 320 -10.38 33.77 4.39
N PRO A 321 -11.07 34.92 4.60
CA PRO A 321 -11.40 35.38 5.94
C PRO A 321 -12.33 34.34 6.59
N PHE A 322 -11.84 33.66 7.62
CA PHE A 322 -12.56 32.59 8.30
C PHE A 322 -12.65 32.88 9.80
N ASP A 323 -13.87 33.13 10.28
CA ASP A 323 -14.13 33.32 11.71
C ASP A 323 -14.46 31.98 12.39
N PRO A 324 -13.59 31.49 13.30
CA PRO A 324 -13.70 30.14 13.87
C PRO A 324 -14.88 29.94 14.82
N ILE A 325 -15.49 31.01 15.30
CA ILE A 325 -16.59 30.96 16.29
C ILE A 325 -17.94 30.89 15.59
N GLU A 326 -18.14 31.71 14.55
CA GLU A 326 -19.40 31.77 13.80
C GLU A 326 -19.59 30.54 12.92
N SER A 327 -18.49 30.07 12.29
CA SER A 327 -18.53 28.96 11.34
C SER A 327 -18.46 27.56 11.97
N ASP A 328 -18.42 27.42 13.31
CA ASP A 328 -18.24 26.11 13.97
C ASP A 328 -19.35 25.10 13.60
N LYS A 329 -20.61 25.57 13.50
CA LYS A 329 -21.75 24.73 13.10
C LYS A 329 -21.60 24.21 11.67
N ASP A 330 -21.14 25.06 10.76
CA ASP A 330 -20.94 24.69 9.35
C ASP A 330 -19.74 23.75 9.19
N VAL A 331 -18.67 23.94 9.99
CA VAL A 331 -17.52 23.01 10.01
C VAL A 331 -17.95 21.63 10.49
N ARG A 332 -18.78 21.54 11.52
CA ARG A 332 -19.34 20.27 11.97
C ARG A 332 -20.17 19.61 10.88
N ARG A 333 -21.03 20.37 10.20
CA ARG A 333 -21.85 19.85 9.11
C ARG A 333 -21.03 19.39 7.92
N PHE A 334 -19.98 20.12 7.56
CA PHE A 334 -19.03 19.73 6.52
C PHE A 334 -18.34 18.41 6.86
N ILE A 335 -17.86 18.25 8.10
CA ILE A 335 -17.18 17.03 8.53
C ILE A 335 -18.16 15.86 8.63
N ASP A 336 -19.29 16.02 9.32
CA ASP A 336 -20.17 14.90 9.64
C ASP A 336 -21.05 14.48 8.43
N CYS A 337 -21.49 15.44 7.60
CA CYS A 337 -22.42 15.17 6.49
C CYS A 337 -21.76 15.05 5.11
N TYR A 338 -20.63 15.73 4.88
CA TYR A 338 -19.98 15.75 3.57
C TYR A 338 -18.70 14.91 3.53
N LEU A 339 -17.73 15.22 4.39
CA LEU A 339 -16.39 14.62 4.33
C LEU A 339 -16.33 13.23 5.00
N LYS A 340 -17.01 13.07 6.13
CA LYS A 340 -17.03 11.87 6.99
C LYS A 340 -15.63 11.43 7.42
N SER A 341 -15.54 10.30 8.14
CA SER A 341 -14.26 9.79 8.64
C SER A 341 -13.26 9.48 7.51
N ASP A 342 -13.73 8.83 6.44
CA ASP A 342 -12.86 8.46 5.32
C ASP A 342 -12.28 9.67 4.57
N GLY A 343 -13.07 10.73 4.35
CA GLY A 343 -12.57 11.94 3.72
C GLY A 343 -11.55 12.67 4.59
N VAL A 344 -11.78 12.74 5.91
CA VAL A 344 -10.80 13.33 6.85
C VAL A 344 -9.51 12.52 6.86
N PHE A 345 -9.61 11.19 6.87
CA PHE A 345 -8.47 10.28 6.80
C PHE A 345 -7.65 10.51 5.52
N VAL A 346 -8.30 10.54 4.35
CA VAL A 346 -7.63 10.77 3.06
C VAL A 346 -6.95 12.13 3.02
N ILE A 347 -7.62 13.21 3.47
CA ILE A 347 -6.99 14.53 3.53
C ILE A 347 -5.77 14.51 4.45
N ARG A 348 -5.88 13.92 5.64
CA ARG A 348 -4.76 13.84 6.57
C ARG A 348 -3.59 13.05 5.98
N MET A 349 -3.86 11.93 5.32
CA MET A 349 -2.84 11.15 4.61
C MET A 349 -2.12 12.00 3.55
N LEU A 350 -2.89 12.72 2.72
CA LEU A 350 -2.33 13.60 1.69
C LEU A 350 -1.49 14.74 2.28
N THR A 351 -1.93 15.33 3.39
CA THR A 351 -1.17 16.41 4.06
C THR A 351 0.16 15.91 4.64
N LEU A 352 0.24 14.65 5.05
CA LEU A 352 1.48 14.04 5.55
C LEU A 352 2.50 13.79 4.42
N GLN A 353 2.03 13.54 3.19
CA GLN A 353 2.89 13.23 2.04
C GLN A 353 3.27 14.47 1.21
N SER A 354 2.28 15.28 0.85
CA SER A 354 2.44 16.45 -0.02
C SER A 354 2.76 17.75 0.73
N GLY A 355 2.64 17.74 2.06
CA GLY A 355 2.87 18.88 2.93
C GLY A 355 1.61 19.71 3.23
N VAL A 356 1.74 20.62 4.20
CA VAL A 356 0.61 21.36 4.79
C VAL A 356 -0.06 22.31 3.78
N ILE A 357 0.72 23.01 2.95
CA ILE A 357 0.21 24.01 2.00
C ILE A 357 -0.69 23.36 0.94
N PHE A 358 -0.32 22.17 0.45
CA PHE A 358 -1.17 21.44 -0.49
C PHE A 358 -2.48 20.99 0.19
N GLY A 359 -2.37 20.55 1.44
CA GLY A 359 -3.50 20.20 2.29
C GLY A 359 -4.50 21.34 2.51
N THR A 360 -4.02 22.55 2.83
CA THR A 360 -4.87 23.72 3.06
C THR A 360 -5.66 24.09 1.82
N ASP A 361 -5.01 24.10 0.65
CA ASP A 361 -5.67 24.44 -0.62
C ASP A 361 -6.72 23.40 -1.01
N LEU A 362 -6.45 22.11 -0.76
CA LEU A 362 -7.41 21.03 -1.00
C LEU A 362 -8.62 21.13 -0.06
N VAL A 363 -8.40 21.39 1.24
CA VAL A 363 -9.48 21.61 2.20
C VAL A 363 -10.34 22.81 1.78
N LEU A 364 -9.71 23.91 1.36
CA LEU A 364 -10.40 25.09 0.86
C LEU A 364 -11.24 24.80 -0.39
N ALA A 365 -10.70 24.06 -1.36
CA ALA A 365 -11.42 23.67 -2.57
C ALA A 365 -12.63 22.78 -2.26
N LEU A 366 -12.48 21.83 -1.33
CA LEU A 366 -13.58 20.97 -0.86
C LEU A 366 -14.63 21.76 -0.08
N TRP A 367 -14.22 22.74 0.73
CA TRP A 367 -15.11 23.63 1.47
C TRP A 367 -15.97 24.49 0.52
N LYS A 368 -15.36 25.12 -0.49
CA LYS A 368 -16.08 25.87 -1.54
C LYS A 368 -17.08 24.97 -2.29
N SER A 369 -16.68 23.75 -2.61
CA SER A 369 -17.55 22.76 -3.26
C SER A 369 -18.75 22.38 -2.38
N PHE A 370 -18.58 22.27 -1.06
CA PHE A 370 -19.66 21.96 -0.12
C PHE A 370 -20.78 23.01 -0.11
N PHE A 371 -20.45 24.30 -0.02
CA PHE A 371 -21.45 25.37 -0.05
C PHE A 371 -22.18 25.45 -1.38
N GLY A 372 -21.48 25.28 -2.51
CA GLY A 372 -22.11 25.24 -3.83
C GLY A 372 -23.16 24.12 -3.95
N ILE A 373 -22.93 22.96 -3.31
CA ILE A 373 -23.91 21.87 -3.27
C ILE A 373 -25.10 22.23 -2.38
N GLU A 374 -24.86 22.87 -1.23
CA GLU A 374 -25.93 23.24 -0.32
C GLU A 374 -26.89 24.27 -0.93
N GLU A 375 -26.36 25.23 -1.70
CA GLU A 375 -27.18 26.16 -2.47
C GLU A 375 -28.03 25.45 -3.53
N GLN A 376 -27.46 24.50 -4.27
CA GLN A 376 -28.20 23.72 -5.25
C GLN A 376 -29.34 22.90 -4.62
N LEU A 377 -29.09 22.29 -3.45
CA LEU A 377 -30.11 21.55 -2.69
C LEU A 377 -31.20 22.47 -2.14
N LYS A 378 -30.85 23.67 -1.68
CA LYS A 378 -31.84 24.67 -1.24
C LYS A 378 -32.72 25.11 -2.42
N ARG A 379 -32.13 25.35 -3.60
CA ARG A 379 -32.85 25.73 -4.81
C ARG A 379 -33.79 24.64 -5.33
N SER A 380 -33.37 23.36 -5.25
CA SER A 380 -34.24 22.24 -5.65
C SER A 380 -35.41 22.04 -4.69
N ASN A 381 -35.21 22.27 -3.40
CA ASN A 381 -36.28 22.13 -2.39
C ASN A 381 -37.21 23.35 -2.33
N SER A 382 -36.80 24.51 -2.86
CA SER A 382 -37.61 25.71 -2.94
C SER A 382 -38.42 25.84 -4.23
N MET A 383 -38.35 24.86 -5.13
CA MET A 383 -39.22 24.80 -6.29
C MET A 383 -40.61 24.36 -5.80
N PRO A 384 -41.68 25.15 -5.97
CA PRO A 384 -43.01 24.74 -5.53
C PRO A 384 -43.37 23.44 -6.25
N ASP A 385 -43.90 22.48 -5.49
CA ASP A 385 -44.56 21.31 -6.03
C ASP A 385 -45.60 21.83 -7.04
N VAL A 386 -45.49 21.41 -8.31
CA VAL A 386 -46.49 21.76 -9.32
C VAL A 386 -47.76 21.07 -8.86
N GLN A 387 -48.65 21.85 -8.22
CA GLN A 387 -49.99 21.44 -7.86
C GLN A 387 -50.62 20.84 -9.11
N LYS A 388 -50.87 19.53 -9.10
CA LYS A 388 -51.84 18.92 -10.00
C LYS A 388 -53.17 19.64 -9.76
N GLU A 389 -53.79 20.11 -10.83
CA GLU A 389 -55.12 20.70 -10.82
C GLU A 389 -56.08 19.82 -10.00
N PRO A 390 -56.80 20.39 -9.02
CA PRO A 390 -57.82 19.66 -8.28
C PRO A 390 -59.11 19.62 -9.12
N THR A 391 -59.58 18.41 -9.43
CA THR A 391 -60.98 18.17 -9.79
C THR A 391 -61.89 18.54 -8.63
N GLU A 392 -62.99 19.22 -8.96
CA GLU A 392 -64.04 19.70 -8.06
C GLU A 392 -64.55 18.61 -7.11
N ASP A 393 -64.58 18.89 -5.80
CA ASP A 393 -65.77 18.78 -4.94
C ASP A 393 -65.43 19.06 -3.46
N GLU A 394 -66.23 19.95 -2.86
CA GLU A 394 -66.52 20.15 -1.41
C GLU A 394 -65.60 20.98 -0.46
N PRO A 395 -66.18 21.64 0.58
CA PRO A 395 -66.03 23.08 0.79
C PRO A 395 -65.14 23.54 1.98
N HIS A 396 -64.87 24.85 1.93
CA HIS A 396 -64.04 25.72 2.77
C HIS A 396 -64.14 25.61 4.32
N PHE A 397 -62.98 25.76 4.98
CA PHE A 397 -62.85 26.44 6.29
C PHE A 397 -61.49 27.17 6.44
N TRP A 398 -61.49 28.37 7.02
CA TRP A 398 -60.36 29.32 7.21
C TRP A 398 -60.59 29.98 8.62
N PRO A 399 -59.62 30.50 9.43
CA PRO A 399 -58.15 30.51 9.27
C PRO A 399 -57.23 30.23 10.50
N PRO A 400 -55.92 29.88 10.30
CA PRO A 400 -54.85 30.10 11.30
C PRO A 400 -53.94 31.36 11.04
N PRO A 401 -53.13 31.82 12.03
CA PRO A 401 -52.65 33.22 12.21
C PRO A 401 -51.29 33.57 11.55
N PRO A 402 -50.85 34.86 11.55
CA PRO A 402 -49.70 35.32 10.75
C PRO A 402 -48.33 35.13 11.45
N ASP A 403 -47.35 34.61 10.70
CA ASP A 403 -45.94 34.50 11.11
C ASP A 403 -45.11 35.67 10.53
N SER A 404 -44.56 36.53 11.38
CA SER A 404 -43.65 37.63 11.00
C SER A 404 -42.37 37.65 11.83
N PHE A 405 -41.40 36.76 11.57
CA PHE A 405 -40.08 36.86 12.26
C PHE A 405 -38.85 36.33 11.51
N ARG A 406 -38.90 36.02 10.20
CA ARG A 406 -37.80 35.33 9.49
C ARG A 406 -36.95 36.13 8.50
N ASP A 407 -37.17 37.43 8.35
CA ASP A 407 -36.51 38.20 7.27
C ASP A 407 -35.24 38.97 7.66
N ASN A 408 -35.00 39.22 8.96
CA ASN A 408 -33.86 40.06 9.37
C ASN A 408 -32.48 39.38 9.33
N GLU A 409 -32.40 38.04 9.38
CA GLU A 409 -31.10 37.32 9.30
C GLU A 409 -30.57 37.19 7.86
N ARG A 410 -31.45 37.22 6.84
CA ARG A 410 -31.07 37.05 5.42
C ARG A 410 -30.33 38.24 4.83
N ILE A 411 -30.55 39.45 5.36
CA ILE A 411 -30.03 40.69 4.79
C ILE A 411 -28.57 40.93 5.22
N ARG A 412 -28.13 40.43 6.38
CA ARG A 412 -26.76 40.62 6.88
C ARG A 412 -25.71 39.77 6.16
N MET A 413 -25.99 38.50 5.84
CA MET A 413 -25.02 37.64 5.15
C MET A 413 -24.68 38.09 3.72
N ARG A 414 -25.62 38.74 3.01
CA ARG A 414 -25.36 39.26 1.66
C ARG A 414 -24.32 40.40 1.64
N LYS A 415 -24.14 41.13 2.75
CA LYS A 415 -23.12 42.18 2.83
C LYS A 415 -21.70 41.66 3.05
N ALA A 416 -21.53 40.50 3.68
CA ALA A 416 -20.21 39.92 3.95
C ALA A 416 -19.59 39.19 2.74
N LEU A 417 -20.41 38.72 1.79
CA LEU A 417 -19.97 38.00 0.59
C LEU A 417 -19.96 38.87 -0.69
N GLY A 418 -20.31 40.15 -0.59
CA GLY A 418 -20.53 41.04 -1.74
C GLY A 418 -19.55 42.20 -1.88
N GLN A 419 -18.55 42.34 -1.02
CA GLN A 419 -17.51 43.38 -1.16
C GLN A 419 -16.20 42.74 -1.61
N ASN A 420 -16.07 42.61 -2.94
CA ASN A 420 -14.82 42.55 -3.73
C ASN A 420 -15.01 41.71 -5.00
N ILE A 421 -15.95 42.09 -5.87
CA ILE A 421 -15.86 41.82 -7.31
C ILE A 421 -16.53 43.00 -8.02
N ASP A 422 -15.72 43.97 -8.44
CA ASP A 422 -16.14 44.96 -9.44
C ASP A 422 -16.29 44.25 -10.79
N ASN A 423 -17.53 43.84 -11.09
CA ASN A 423 -17.92 43.48 -12.45
C ASN A 423 -18.55 44.70 -13.12
N SER A 424 -17.72 45.69 -13.44
CA SER A 424 -18.09 46.77 -14.34
C SER A 424 -16.90 47.14 -15.20
N GLU A 425 -16.57 46.29 -16.17
CA GLU A 425 -15.98 46.64 -17.46
C GLU A 425 -15.79 45.34 -18.25
N ILE A 426 -15.99 45.39 -19.57
CA ILE A 426 -15.77 44.27 -20.52
C ILE A 426 -16.89 43.20 -20.61
N THR A 427 -18.17 43.60 -20.81
CA THR A 427 -19.14 42.74 -21.54
C THR A 427 -20.25 43.56 -22.22
N GLN A 428 -19.91 44.62 -22.96
CA GLN A 428 -20.86 45.27 -23.86
C GLN A 428 -20.40 45.38 -25.32
N ASP A 429 -19.12 45.19 -25.63
CA ASP A 429 -18.61 45.35 -27.01
C ASP A 429 -18.56 44.07 -27.87
N LEU A 430 -18.89 42.91 -27.30
CA LEU A 430 -18.84 41.62 -28.02
C LEU A 430 -20.22 41.05 -28.39
N LEU A 431 -21.32 41.60 -27.85
CA LEU A 431 -22.68 41.12 -28.14
C LEU A 431 -23.35 41.84 -29.33
N GLN A 432 -22.77 42.94 -29.82
CA GLN A 432 -23.33 43.77 -30.90
C GLN A 432 -22.94 43.29 -32.32
N LYS A 433 -22.08 42.26 -32.46
CA LYS A 433 -21.53 41.83 -33.77
C LYS A 433 -22.04 40.49 -34.33
N LEU A 434 -23.04 39.85 -33.72
CA LEU A 434 -23.44 38.48 -34.10
C LEU A 434 -24.93 38.25 -34.43
N ILE A 435 -25.72 39.29 -34.71
CA ILE A 435 -27.12 39.11 -35.14
C ILE A 435 -27.38 39.93 -36.41
N ALA A 436 -27.40 39.25 -37.55
CA ALA A 436 -27.89 39.79 -38.83
C ALA A 436 -29.41 39.56 -38.97
N PRO A 437 -30.15 40.43 -39.69
CA PRO A 437 -31.61 40.40 -39.75
C PRO A 437 -32.17 39.41 -40.78
N TYR A 438 -33.34 38.85 -40.49
CA TYR A 438 -34.12 37.94 -41.33
C TYR A 438 -35.15 38.72 -42.19
N PRO A 439 -35.37 38.39 -43.49
CA PRO A 439 -36.48 38.94 -44.26
C PRO A 439 -37.62 37.93 -44.53
N ASP A 440 -38.82 38.48 -44.76
CA ASP A 440 -40.14 37.85 -44.86
C ASP A 440 -40.42 36.97 -46.11
N ARG A 441 -41.08 35.80 -45.87
CA ARG A 441 -42.17 35.03 -46.58
C ARG A 441 -42.23 34.93 -48.14
N PRO A 442 -43.02 34.00 -48.77
CA PRO A 442 -44.08 33.08 -48.26
C PRO A 442 -44.04 31.60 -48.77
N ALA A 443 -44.96 30.77 -48.25
CA ALA A 443 -45.18 29.33 -48.53
C ALA A 443 -45.85 29.05 -49.90
N PRO A 444 -45.87 27.78 -50.43
CA PRO A 444 -46.95 26.85 -50.03
C PRO A 444 -46.70 25.30 -50.18
N ARG A 445 -47.65 24.55 -49.57
CA ARG A 445 -48.33 23.29 -50.02
C ARG A 445 -47.75 21.87 -49.77
N TYR A 446 -48.45 21.16 -48.86
CA TYR A 446 -48.86 19.73 -48.72
C TYR A 446 -48.19 18.65 -49.61
N VAL A 447 -47.88 17.43 -49.15
CA VAL A 447 -48.77 16.26 -48.87
C VAL A 447 -47.91 15.10 -48.29
N ALA A 448 -48.59 14.16 -47.63
CA ALA A 448 -48.14 13.06 -46.79
C ALA A 448 -47.50 11.82 -47.46
N ALA A 449 -47.07 10.90 -46.57
CA ALA A 449 -46.98 9.42 -46.70
C ALA A 449 -45.69 8.84 -47.33
N VAL A 450 -45.21 7.62 -47.08
CA VAL A 450 -45.37 6.49 -46.12
C VAL A 450 -44.24 5.48 -46.48
N SER A 451 -43.79 4.66 -45.52
CA SER A 451 -43.14 3.32 -45.62
C SER A 451 -41.78 3.05 -46.29
N VAL A 452 -40.99 2.31 -45.50
CA VAL A 452 -39.85 1.37 -45.74
C VAL A 452 -40.29 0.16 -46.61
N PRO A 453 -39.43 -0.53 -47.42
CA PRO A 453 -38.74 -1.75 -46.94
C PRO A 453 -37.36 -2.13 -47.54
N LEU A 454 -36.78 -3.14 -46.87
CA LEU A 454 -35.55 -3.94 -47.00
C LEU A 454 -35.30 -4.67 -48.35
N VAL A 455 -34.08 -5.23 -48.47
CA VAL A 455 -33.63 -6.56 -49.04
C VAL A 455 -32.37 -6.37 -49.93
N GLU A 456 -31.16 -6.78 -49.54
CA GLU A 456 -30.50 -8.12 -49.50
C GLU A 456 -29.81 -8.50 -50.85
N ASN A 457 -28.48 -8.68 -50.86
CA ASN A 457 -27.78 -9.94 -51.23
C ASN A 457 -26.27 -9.79 -51.47
N GLU A 458 -25.59 -10.86 -51.04
CA GLU A 458 -24.17 -11.17 -51.11
C GLU A 458 -23.70 -11.68 -52.49
N ALA A 459 -22.39 -11.92 -52.57
CA ALA A 459 -21.63 -12.75 -53.52
C ALA A 459 -20.96 -12.04 -54.70
N ASN A 460 -19.64 -11.83 -54.55
CA ASN A 460 -18.69 -12.39 -55.50
C ASN A 460 -17.35 -12.67 -54.81
N GLU A 461 -17.01 -13.95 -54.78
CA GLU A 461 -15.84 -14.57 -54.19
C GLU A 461 -14.53 -14.29 -54.95
N ALA A 462 -13.46 -14.25 -54.16
CA ALA A 462 -12.18 -14.94 -54.36
C ALA A 462 -11.63 -15.13 -55.78
N ARG A 463 -10.50 -14.47 -56.04
CA ARG A 463 -9.39 -15.10 -56.76
C ARG A 463 -8.04 -14.77 -56.10
N ILE A 464 -7.51 -15.80 -55.43
CA ILE A 464 -6.08 -16.19 -55.37
C ILE A 464 -5.20 -15.49 -54.32
N ARG A 465 -5.05 -16.19 -53.19
CA ARG A 465 -3.83 -16.27 -52.36
C ARG A 465 -2.78 -17.18 -53.02
N SER A 466 -1.54 -17.07 -52.53
CA SER A 466 -0.31 -17.87 -52.76
C SER A 466 0.65 -17.19 -53.74
N MET A 467 1.94 -16.99 -53.49
CA MET A 467 2.96 -17.71 -52.69
C MET A 467 4.03 -16.69 -52.19
N GLU A 468 4.44 -16.71 -50.92
CA GLU A 468 5.70 -17.26 -50.38
C GLU A 468 7.04 -16.63 -50.84
N GLY A 469 7.90 -16.32 -49.87
CA GLY A 469 9.35 -16.62 -49.97
C GLY A 469 10.35 -15.47 -50.18
N THR A 470 11.02 -15.04 -49.11
CA THR A 470 12.44 -14.57 -49.10
C THR A 470 13.39 -15.68 -49.62
N PRO A 471 14.70 -15.49 -49.97
CA PRO A 471 15.69 -14.52 -49.43
C PRO A 471 16.83 -14.03 -50.41
N VAL A 472 17.85 -13.33 -49.85
CA VAL A 472 19.32 -13.40 -50.14
C VAL A 472 20.05 -12.07 -50.45
N LYS A 473 21.21 -11.95 -49.78
CA LYS A 473 22.29 -10.94 -49.79
C LYS A 473 23.12 -10.87 -51.08
N ALA A 474 23.75 -9.72 -51.32
CA ALA A 474 25.22 -9.50 -51.46
C ALA A 474 25.58 -8.47 -52.56
N LYS A 475 26.37 -7.44 -52.22
CA LYS A 475 27.77 -7.29 -52.70
C LYS A 475 28.46 -6.02 -52.19
N THR A 476 29.77 -6.20 -52.06
CA THR A 476 30.85 -5.39 -51.49
C THR A 476 31.62 -4.64 -52.58
N VAL A 477 32.09 -3.41 -52.32
CA VAL A 477 33.32 -2.74 -52.86
C VAL A 477 33.63 -1.57 -51.89
N ALA A 478 34.64 -1.52 -51.01
CA ALA A 478 36.13 -1.56 -51.09
C ALA A 478 36.84 -0.21 -51.45
N ALA A 479 37.70 0.23 -50.51
CA ALA A 479 38.92 1.08 -50.61
C ALA A 479 38.79 2.58 -50.98
N VAL A 480 39.55 3.58 -50.49
CA VAL A 480 40.74 3.72 -49.60
C VAL A 480 40.88 5.22 -49.18
N PRO A 481 41.60 5.58 -48.09
CA PRO A 481 41.62 6.93 -47.50
C PRO A 481 42.88 7.77 -47.85
N ALA A 482 42.83 9.08 -47.58
CA ALA A 482 43.99 9.97 -47.59
C ALA A 482 44.08 10.82 -46.30
N SER A 483 45.31 10.86 -45.79
CA SER A 483 45.90 11.61 -44.68
C SER A 483 45.86 13.15 -44.92
N ASN A 484 46.12 14.08 -43.99
CA ASN A 484 47.26 14.24 -43.06
C ASN A 484 47.13 15.56 -42.24
N LEU A 485 48.02 15.73 -41.24
CA LEU A 485 48.45 16.94 -40.47
C LEU A 485 47.87 17.04 -39.03
N VAL A 486 48.57 16.72 -37.92
CA VAL A 486 49.95 16.98 -37.37
C VAL A 486 50.01 18.18 -36.40
N ASN A 487 50.39 17.83 -35.14
CA ASN A 487 51.04 18.60 -34.06
C ASN A 487 50.28 19.74 -33.34
N ARG A 488 50.39 19.92 -32.01
CA ARG A 488 51.64 19.99 -31.21
C ARG A 488 51.37 19.93 -29.67
N ARG A 489 52.23 19.17 -28.95
CA ARG A 489 52.86 19.29 -27.58
C ARG A 489 52.24 20.26 -26.54
N GLY A 490 52.29 20.07 -25.23
CA GLY A 490 53.20 19.40 -24.26
C GLY A 490 52.98 20.15 -22.92
N ASN A 491 53.27 19.71 -21.69
CA ASN A 491 54.14 18.70 -21.10
C ASN A 491 53.40 17.94 -20.00
#